data_AF-A0A364XZN1-F1
#
_entry.id   AF-A0A364XZN1-F1
#
_cell.length_a   1.000
_cell.length_b   1.000
_cell.length_c   1.000
_cell.angle_alpha   90.00
_cell.angle_beta   90.00
_cell.angle_gamma   90.00
#
_symmetry.space_group_name_H-M   'P 1'
#
loop_
_entity.id
_entity.type
_entity.pdbx_description
1 polymer ?
#
loop_
_entity_poly.entity_id
_entity_poly.type
_entity_poly.pdbx_seq_one_letter_code
_entity_poly.pdbx_strand_id
1 'polypeptide(L)' 'MKKKECPSCAMQIDENASTCPICGYLFPKTSVVWKILAIILIILMLYHVITL' A
#
# COMPACT_ATOMS: atom_id res chain seq x y z
N MET A 1 20.03 3.10 3.40
CA MET A 1 18.80 2.34 3.67
C MET A 1 17.77 3.32 4.20
N LYS A 2 16.56 3.36 3.63
CA LYS A 2 15.50 4.24 4.09
C LYS A 2 14.79 3.61 5.29
N LYS A 3 14.42 4.43 6.27
CA LYS A 3 13.80 4.00 7.52
C LYS A 3 12.41 4.61 7.65
N LYS A 4 11.53 3.89 8.33
CA LYS A 4 10.21 4.36 8.75
C LYS A 4 10.03 4.11 10.24
N GLU A 5 9.15 4.89 10.86
CA GLU A 5 8.74 4.66 12.24
C GLU A 5 7.69 3.54 12.30
N CYS A 6 7.85 2.60 13.24
CA CYS A 6 6.83 1.60 13.49
C CYS A 6 5.61 2.27 14.17
N PRO A 7 4.38 2.15 13.64
CA PRO A 7 3.19 2.81 14.19
C PRO A 7 2.73 2.21 15.53
N SER A 8 3.27 1.05 15.92
CA SER A 8 2.91 0.36 17.16
C SER A 8 3.87 0.67 18.31
N CYS A 9 5.18 0.74 18.06
CA CYS A 9 6.19 0.92 19.10
C CYS A 9 7.11 2.14 18.91
N ALA A 10 6.87 2.94 17.86
CA ALA A 10 7.64 4.14 17.50
C ALA A 10 9.15 3.92 17.23
N MET A 11 9.61 2.68 17.07
CA MET A 11 11.00 2.41 16.74
C MET A 11 11.29 2.66 15.25
N GLN A 12 12.46 3.20 14.94
CA GLN A 12 12.94 3.32 13.57
C GLN A 12 13.36 1.95 13.00
N ILE A 13 12.68 1.50 11.96
CA ILE A 13 12.88 0.20 11.32
C ILE A 13 13.04 0.36 9.79
N ASP A 14 13.53 -0.67 9.12
CA ASP A 14 13.69 -0.65 7.65
C ASP A 14 12.33 -0.51 6.97
N GLU A 15 12.24 0.34 5.95
CA GLU A 15 10.97 0.60 5.27
C GLU A 15 10.36 -0.65 4.61
N ASN A 16 11.21 -1.62 4.24
CA ASN A 16 10.82 -2.86 3.56
C ASN A 16 10.51 -4.01 4.52
N ALA A 17 10.65 -3.79 5.84
CA ALA A 17 10.28 -4.81 6.82
C ALA A 17 8.79 -5.15 6.70
N SER A 18 8.49 -6.43 6.48
CA SER A 18 7.11 -6.95 6.45
C SER A 18 6.51 -7.07 7.86
N THR A 19 7.37 -7.24 8.87
CA THR A 19 7.02 -7.30 10.29
C THR A 19 8.03 -6.49 11.09
N CYS A 20 7.59 -5.79 12.13
CA CYS A 20 8.49 -5.08 13.03
C CYS A 20 9.34 -6.08 13.84
N PRO A 21 10.69 -6.05 13.74
CA PRO A 21 11.56 -6.98 14.46
C PRO A 21 11.63 -6.70 15.98
N ILE A 22 11.03 -5.60 16.44
CA ILE A 22 11.09 -5.14 17.83
C ILE A 22 9.83 -5.57 18.61
N CYS A 23 8.64 -5.36 18.03
CA CYS A 23 7.37 -5.64 18.71
C CYS A 23 6.49 -6.67 17.99
N GLY A 24 6.88 -7.14 16.79
CA GLY A 24 6.11 -8.14 16.04
C GLY A 24 4.93 -7.59 15.22
N TYR A 25 4.73 -6.27 15.15
CA TYR A 25 3.65 -5.68 14.35
C TYR A 25 3.76 -6.06 12.86
N LEU A 26 2.71 -6.66 12.30
CA LEU A 26 2.64 -7.05 10.88
C LEU A 26 2.19 -5.86 10.04
N PHE A 27 3.00 -5.45 9.07
CA PHE A 27 2.64 -4.36 8.18
C PHE A 27 1.69 -4.84 7.08
N PRO A 28 0.60 -4.11 6.79
CA PRO A 28 -0.34 -4.51 5.75
C PRO A 28 0.33 -4.49 4.38
N LYS A 29 0.27 -5.61 3.65
CA LYS A 29 0.68 -5.66 2.24
C LYS A 29 -0.50 -5.27 1.37
N THR A 30 -0.47 -4.06 0.80
CA THR A 30 -1.42 -3.70 -0.25
C THR A 30 -1.04 -4.44 -1.52
N SER A 31 -1.89 -5.36 -1.94
CA SER A 31 -1.76 -6.07 -3.21
C SER A 31 -1.82 -5.09 -4.39
N VAL A 32 -0.78 -5.09 -5.22
CA VAL A 32 -0.68 -4.23 -6.41
C VAL A 32 -1.83 -4.50 -7.40
N VAL A 33 -2.27 -5.76 -7.51
CA VAL A 33 -3.36 -6.19 -8.42
C VAL A 33 -4.65 -5.41 -8.17
N TRP A 34 -5.06 -5.27 -6.92
CA TRP A 34 -6.30 -4.55 -6.57
C TRP A 34 -6.22 -3.06 -6.90
N LYS A 35 -5.04 -2.44 -6.75
CA LYS A 35 -4.83 -1.05 -7.19
C LYS A 35 -4.96 -0.90 -8.70
N ILE A 36 -4.40 -1.83 -9.47
CA ILE A 36 -4.49 -1.81 -10.95
C ILE A 36 -5.94 -2.03 -11.40
N LEU A 37 -6.65 -3.00 -10.82
CA LEU A 37 -8.06 -3.24 -11.11
C LEU A 37 -8.92 -2.00 -10.86
N ALA A 38 -8.71 -1.32 -9.72
CA ALA A 38 -9.43 -0.08 -9.42
C ALA A 38 -9.17 1.01 -10.47
N ILE A 39 -7.92 1.18 -10.92
CA ILE A 39 -7.56 2.15 -11.96
C ILE A 39 -8.24 1.80 -13.29
N ILE A 40 -8.25 0.52 -13.68
CA ILE A 40 -8.90 0.07 -14.93
C ILE A 40 -10.40 0.39 -14.90
N LEU A 41 -11.09 0.10 -13.79
CA LEU A 41 -12.52 0.38 -13.65
C LEU A 41 -12.82 1.88 -13.75
N ILE A 42 -12.00 2.74 -13.13
CA ILE A 42 -12.14 4.20 -13.23
C ILE A 42 -11.97 4.65 -14.68
N ILE A 43 -10.95 4.15 -15.39
CA ILE A 43 -10.72 4.50 -16.80
C ILE A 43 -11.89 4.08 -17.68
N LEU A 44 -12.44 2.88 -17.49
CA LEU A 44 -13.61 2.41 -18.23
C LEU A 44 -14.84 3.29 -17.96
N MET A 45 -15.06 3.67 -16.71
CA MET A 45 -16.15 4.58 -16.33
C MET A 45 -16.00 5.95 -17.02
N LEU A 46 -14.78 6.51 -17.03
CA LEU A 46 -14.49 7.76 -17.72
C LEU A 46 -14.66 7.65 -19.23
N TYR A 47 -14.19 6.55 -19.84
CA TYR A 47 -14.36 6.30 -21.27
C TYR A 47 -15.85 6.27 -21.67
N HIS A 48 -16.68 5.60 -20.87
CA HIS A 48 -18.12 5.56 -21.10
C HIS A 48 -18.76 6.95 -20.99
N VAL A 49 -18.36 7.77 -20.01
CA VAL A 49 -18.87 9.15 -19.85
C VAL A 49 -18.40 10.08 -20.99
N ILE A 50 -17.18 9.92 -21.50
CA ILE A 50 -16.65 10.76 -22.59
C ILE A 50 -17.27 10.40 -23.95
N THR A 51 -17.61 9.13 -24.14
CA THR A 51 -18.16 8.61 -25.40
C THR A 51 -19.68 8.78 -25.50
N LEU A 52 -20.36 9.04 -24.37
CA LEU A 52 -21.79 9.35 -24.27
C LEU A 52 -22.07 10.81 -24.62
#